data_AF-A0A7Z2W280-F1
#
_entry.id   AF-A0A7Z2W280-F1
#
_cell.length_a   1.000
_cell.length_b   1.000
_cell.length_c   1.000
_cell.angle_alpha   90.00
_cell.angle_beta   90.00
_cell.angle_gamma   90.00
#
_symmetry.space_group_name_H-M   'P 1'
#
loop_
_entity.id
_entity.type
_entity.pdbx_description
1 polymer ?
#
loop_
_entity_poly.entity_id
_entity_poly.type
_entity_poly.pdbx_seq_one_letter_code
_entity_poly.pdbx_strand_id
1 'polypeptide(L)'
;MHPFSPAYSSLSRTFQHLFASTRAGGIVLLACMIVSILLAHSPFGASYLAVWRLDFSGMSVEHWINDGLMAIFFLMIGLELKREIVNGELSELRNALLPIVEALGGIGVPALPPNCDLDRFAGRGPCRPGMASFCRRQ
;
A
#
# COMPACT_ATOMS: atom_id res chain seq x y z
N MET A 1 -44.24 -16.79 21.94
CA MET A 1 -43.31 -17.72 21.26
C MET A 1 -42.69 -16.94 20.10
N HIS A 2 -41.43 -16.54 20.03
CA HIS A 2 -40.16 -16.94 20.64
C HIS A 2 -39.36 -15.70 21.08
N PRO A 3 -38.53 -15.76 22.15
CA PRO A 3 -37.61 -14.68 22.52
C PRO A 3 -36.34 -14.80 21.67
N PHE A 4 -36.06 -13.81 20.82
CA PHE A 4 -34.78 -13.72 20.11
C PHE A 4 -33.70 -13.23 21.10
N SER A 5 -32.62 -14.00 21.20
CA SER A 5 -31.52 -13.92 22.17
C SER A 5 -30.80 -12.55 22.25
N PRO A 6 -30.36 -12.07 23.44
CA PRO A 6 -29.71 -10.76 23.65
C PRO A 6 -28.23 -10.70 23.20
N ALA A 7 -27.77 -11.64 22.38
CA ALA A 7 -26.35 -11.76 21.99
C ALA A 7 -25.86 -10.71 20.97
N TYR A 8 -26.74 -9.90 20.38
CA TYR A 8 -26.38 -8.93 19.33
C TYR A 8 -25.77 -7.62 19.86
N SER A 9 -26.08 -7.22 21.09
CA SER A 9 -25.68 -5.90 21.65
C SER A 9 -24.22 -5.82 22.12
N SER A 10 -23.64 -6.95 22.51
CA SER A 10 -22.23 -7.01 22.93
C SER A 10 -21.28 -6.92 21.74
N LEU A 11 -21.64 -7.52 20.61
CA LEU A 11 -20.82 -7.53 19.41
C LEU A 11 -20.73 -6.10 18.82
N SER A 12 -21.85 -5.38 18.77
CA SER A 12 -21.90 -4.05 18.15
C SER A 12 -21.04 -3.01 18.88
N ARG A 13 -20.92 -3.06 20.22
CA ARG A 13 -20.06 -2.13 20.97
C ARG A 13 -18.59 -2.37 20.73
N THR A 14 -18.16 -3.63 20.66
CA THR A 14 -16.76 -3.97 20.36
C THR A 14 -16.40 -3.58 18.93
N PHE A 15 -17.31 -3.81 17.97
CA PHE A 15 -17.13 -3.35 16.59
C PHE A 15 -17.08 -1.81 16.49
N GLN A 16 -17.97 -1.08 17.17
CA GLN A 16 -17.94 0.38 17.18
C GLN A 16 -16.64 0.94 17.80
N HIS A 17 -16.11 0.31 18.84
CA HIS A 17 -14.86 0.73 19.48
C HIS A 17 -13.61 0.40 18.66
N LEU A 18 -13.69 -0.64 17.80
CA LEU A 18 -12.66 -0.93 16.80
C LEU A 18 -12.73 0.14 15.69
N PHE A 19 -13.86 0.27 14.99
CA PHE A 19 -14.02 1.20 13.86
C PHE A 19 -13.88 2.69 14.21
N ALA A 20 -14.07 3.09 15.48
CA ALA A 20 -13.86 4.46 15.93
C ALA A 20 -12.38 4.91 15.94
N SER A 21 -11.43 4.00 15.70
CA SER A 21 -10.00 4.31 15.76
C SER A 21 -9.31 4.05 14.43
N THR A 22 -8.49 5.01 13.96
CA THR A 22 -7.65 4.91 12.75
C THR A 22 -6.83 3.60 12.71
N ARG A 23 -6.52 3.04 13.89
CA ARG A 23 -5.82 1.76 14.06
C ARG A 23 -6.59 0.54 13.58
N ALA A 24 -7.92 0.54 13.59
CA ALA A 24 -8.70 -0.64 13.20
C ALA A 24 -8.64 -0.95 11.71
N GLY A 25 -8.50 0.07 10.85
CA GLY A 25 -8.31 -0.16 9.42
C GLY A 25 -7.08 -1.02 9.14
N GLY A 26 -5.95 -0.71 9.78
CA GLY A 26 -4.71 -1.48 9.65
C GLY A 26 -4.83 -2.92 10.16
N ILE A 27 -5.50 -3.13 11.30
CA ILE A 27 -5.72 -4.48 11.86
C ILE A 27 -6.58 -5.34 10.93
N VAL A 28 -7.64 -4.77 10.34
CA VAL A 28 -8.51 -5.47 9.39
C VAL A 28 -7.74 -5.88 8.14
N LEU A 29 -6.90 -4.99 7.59
CA LEU A 29 -6.06 -5.31 6.43
C LEU A 29 -5.07 -6.45 6.73
N LEU A 30 -4.42 -6.40 7.89
CA LEU A 30 -3.51 -7.46 8.35
C LEU A 30 -4.23 -8.80 8.52
N ALA A 31 -5.40 -8.80 9.14
CA ALA A 31 -6.22 -10.01 9.30
C ALA A 31 -6.63 -10.58 7.93
N CYS A 32 -7.07 -9.72 7.00
CA CYS A 32 -7.42 -10.11 5.63
C CYS A 32 -6.23 -10.74 4.90
N MET A 33 -5.03 -10.15 5.00
CA MET A 33 -3.80 -10.68 4.42
C MET A 33 -3.49 -12.09 4.96
N ILE A 34 -3.54 -12.28 6.28
CA ILE A 34 -3.28 -13.58 6.91
C ILE A 34 -4.27 -14.63 6.40
N VAL A 35 -5.56 -14.30 6.38
CA VAL A 35 -6.60 -15.20 5.86
C VAL A 35 -6.35 -15.55 4.39
N SER A 36 -5.98 -14.57 3.56
CA SER A 36 -5.67 -14.79 2.14
C SER A 36 -4.49 -15.76 1.95
N ILE A 37 -3.41 -15.59 2.73
CA ILE A 37 -2.24 -16.47 2.67
C ILE A 37 -2.60 -17.89 3.11
N LEU A 38 -3.37 -18.03 4.20
CA LEU A 38 -3.82 -19.33 4.69
C LEU A 38 -4.69 -20.06 3.67
N LEU A 39 -5.62 -19.36 3.02
CA LEU A 39 -6.48 -19.93 1.98
C LEU A 39 -5.67 -20.34 0.74
N ALA A 40 -4.69 -19.52 0.32
CA ALA A 40 -3.84 -19.81 -0.82
C ALA A 40 -2.96 -21.06 -0.63
N HIS A 41 -2.47 -21.28 0.60
CA HIS A 41 -1.70 -22.47 0.97
C HIS A 41 -2.57 -23.68 1.35
N SER A 42 -3.89 -23.56 1.34
CA SER A 42 -4.81 -24.64 1.69
C SER A 42 -5.06 -25.59 0.52
N PRO A 43 -5.49 -26.85 0.77
CA PRO A 43 -5.87 -27.79 -0.28
C PRO A 43 -7.07 -27.32 -1.13
N PHE A 44 -7.84 -26.33 -0.66
CA PHE A 44 -8.93 -25.69 -1.40
C PHE A 44 -8.47 -24.48 -2.25
N GLY A 45 -7.16 -24.21 -2.32
CA GLY A 45 -6.59 -23.12 -3.10
C GLY A 45 -6.92 -23.19 -4.59
N ALA A 46 -6.97 -24.39 -5.18
CA ALA A 46 -7.30 -24.58 -6.59
C ALA A 46 -8.74 -24.14 -6.93
N SER A 47 -9.71 -24.52 -6.10
CA SER A 47 -11.10 -24.06 -6.23
C SER A 47 -11.25 -22.56 -5.99
N TYR A 48 -10.50 -22.01 -5.03
CA TYR A 48 -10.48 -20.57 -4.77
C TYR A 48 -9.96 -19.78 -5.98
N LEU A 49 -8.81 -20.16 -6.54
CA LEU A 49 -8.27 -19.53 -7.76
C LEU A 49 -9.21 -19.66 -8.96
N ALA A 50 -9.90 -20.79 -9.10
CA ALA A 50 -10.87 -20.98 -10.19
C ALA A 50 -12.00 -19.95 -10.14
N VAL A 51 -12.47 -19.57 -8.95
CA VAL A 51 -13.50 -18.52 -8.77
C VAL A 51 -12.96 -17.14 -9.18
N TRP A 52 -11.74 -16.80 -8.81
CA TRP A 52 -11.11 -15.51 -9.17
C TRP A 52 -10.82 -15.37 -10.67
N ARG A 53 -10.57 -16.50 -11.33
CA ARG A 53 -10.31 -16.60 -12.78
C ARG A 53 -11.59 -16.77 -13.61
N LEU A 54 -12.78 -16.74 -13.00
CA LEU A 54 -14.01 -16.75 -13.78
C LEU A 54 -14.03 -15.52 -14.68
N ASP A 55 -14.20 -15.76 -15.97
CA ASP A 55 -14.31 -14.68 -16.96
C ASP A 55 -15.71 -14.08 -16.88
N PHE A 56 -15.76 -12.80 -16.51
CA PHE A 56 -16.97 -12.02 -16.48
C PHE A 56 -16.85 -10.86 -17.48
N SER A 57 -17.65 -10.89 -18.54
CA SER A 57 -17.66 -9.85 -19.57
C SER A 57 -16.29 -9.61 -20.25
N GLY A 58 -15.52 -10.67 -20.49
CA GLY A 58 -14.23 -10.61 -21.19
C GLY A 58 -13.02 -10.22 -20.33
N MET A 59 -13.21 -10.06 -19.02
CA MET A 59 -12.14 -9.86 -18.04
C MET A 59 -12.36 -10.76 -16.83
N SER A 60 -11.30 -11.20 -16.16
CA SER A 60 -11.43 -12.02 -14.96
C SER A 60 -12.06 -11.22 -13.81
N VAL A 61 -12.77 -11.91 -12.91
CA VAL A 61 -13.33 -11.30 -11.69
C VAL A 61 -12.22 -10.62 -10.86
N GLU A 62 -11.03 -11.22 -10.80
CA GLU A 62 -9.85 -10.62 -10.17
C GLU A 62 -9.51 -9.24 -10.73
N HIS A 63 -9.50 -9.09 -12.06
CA HIS A 63 -9.14 -7.84 -12.72
C HIS A 63 -10.17 -6.74 -12.43
N TRP A 64 -11.46 -7.07 -12.53
CA TRP A 64 -12.55 -6.16 -12.20
C TRP A 64 -12.48 -5.62 -10.77
N ILE A 65 -12.21 -6.51 -9.81
CA ILE A 65 -12.12 -6.13 -8.39
C ILE A 65 -10.88 -5.29 -8.13
N ASN A 66 -9.73 -5.63 -8.73
CA ASN A 66 -8.50 -4.87 -8.57
C ASN A 66 -8.67 -3.42 -9.09
N ASP A 67 -9.17 -3.27 -10.31
CA ASP A 67 -9.39 -1.95 -10.91
C ASP A 67 -10.43 -1.14 -10.13
N GLY A 68 -11.52 -1.80 -9.69
CA GLY A 68 -12.57 -1.18 -8.88
C GLY A 68 -12.07 -0.72 -7.51
N LEU A 69 -11.34 -1.56 -6.78
CA LEU A 69 -10.77 -1.19 -5.48
C LEU A 69 -9.73 -0.08 -5.63
N MET A 70 -8.86 -0.16 -6.64
CA MET A 70 -7.85 0.87 -6.91
C MET A 70 -8.50 2.21 -7.24
N ALA A 71 -9.58 2.22 -8.03
CA ALA A 71 -10.33 3.44 -8.34
C ALA A 71 -10.91 4.10 -7.07
N ILE A 72 -11.53 3.31 -6.17
CA ILE A 72 -12.08 3.82 -4.91
C ILE A 72 -10.96 4.31 -3.98
N PHE A 73 -9.86 3.57 -3.88
CA PHE A 73 -8.70 3.92 -3.06
C PHE A 73 -8.07 5.24 -3.52
N PHE A 74 -7.80 5.38 -4.82
CA PHE A 74 -7.25 6.63 -5.38
C PHE A 74 -8.23 7.80 -5.26
N LEU A 75 -9.54 7.56 -5.38
CA LEU A 75 -10.52 8.60 -5.13
C LEU A 75 -10.46 9.08 -3.68
N MET A 76 -10.43 8.18 -2.70
CA MET A 76 -10.36 8.53 -1.28
C MET A 76 -9.08 9.31 -0.96
N ILE A 77 -7.92 8.81 -1.40
CA ILE A 77 -6.64 9.49 -1.21
C ILE A 77 -6.62 10.83 -1.94
N GLY A 78 -7.17 10.90 -3.15
CA GLY A 78 -7.24 12.12 -3.93
C GLY A 78 -8.10 13.20 -3.27
N LEU A 79 -9.22 12.82 -2.64
CA LEU A 79 -10.07 13.74 -1.88
C LEU A 79 -9.38 14.23 -0.60
N GLU A 80 -8.67 13.35 0.10
CA GLU A 80 -7.89 13.70 1.28
C GLU A 80 -6.75 14.66 0.93
N LEU A 81 -5.99 14.33 -0.12
CA LEU A 81 -4.91 15.16 -0.63
C LEU A 81 -5.43 16.52 -1.12
N LYS A 82 -6.56 16.55 -1.83
CA LYS A 82 -7.20 17.81 -2.25
C LYS A 82 -7.61 18.66 -1.04
N ARG A 83 -8.10 18.05 0.04
CA ARG A 83 -8.44 18.77 1.29
C ARG A 83 -7.19 19.42 1.89
N GLU A 84 -6.10 18.69 1.97
CA GLU A 84 -4.85 19.17 2.57
C GLU A 84 -4.19 20.26 1.72
N ILE A 85 -4.30 20.20 0.40
CA ILE A 85 -3.78 21.24 -0.50
C ILE A 85 -4.59 22.55 -0.37
N VAL A 86 -5.91 22.47 -0.18
CA VAL A 86 -6.79 23.65 -0.17
C VAL A 86 -6.89 24.30 1.22
N ASN A 87 -6.91 23.51 2.29
CA ASN A 87 -7.16 23.98 3.66
C ASN A 87 -6.02 23.65 4.65
N GLY A 88 -4.97 22.96 4.22
CA GLY A 88 -3.92 22.41 5.08
C GLY A 88 -2.54 23.04 4.87
N GLU A 89 -1.53 22.43 5.48
CA GLU A 89 -0.15 22.94 5.58
C GLU A 89 0.63 22.88 4.26
N LEU A 90 0.06 22.23 3.24
CA LEU A 90 0.62 22.04 1.90
C LEU A 90 0.28 23.19 0.92
N SER A 91 -0.47 24.21 1.33
CA SER A 91 -0.71 25.41 0.50
C SER A 91 0.57 26.21 0.25
N GLU A 92 1.58 26.13 1.13
CA GLU A 92 2.90 26.69 0.85
C GLU A 92 3.71 25.72 -0.03
N LEU A 93 4.13 26.21 -1.20
CA LEU A 93 5.00 25.48 -2.15
C LEU A 93 6.25 24.88 -1.48
N ARG A 94 6.76 25.50 -0.41
CA ARG A 94 7.93 25.01 0.34
C ARG A 94 7.68 23.67 1.04
N ASN A 95 6.48 23.46 1.56
CA ASN A 95 6.13 22.23 2.28
C ASN A 95 5.76 21.08 1.33
N ALA A 96 5.25 21.40 0.13
CA ALA A 96 4.94 20.41 -0.90
C ALA A 96 6.17 19.82 -1.60
N LEU A 97 7.30 20.54 -1.62
CA LEU A 97 8.52 20.08 -2.28
C LEU A 97 9.14 18.82 -1.64
N LEU A 98 9.10 18.69 -0.32
CA LEU A 98 9.68 17.53 0.38
C LEU A 98 8.98 16.21 0.00
N PRO A 99 7.65 16.07 0.12
CA PRO A 99 6.93 14.86 -0.31
C PRO A 99 7.09 14.55 -1.80
N ILE A 100 7.16 15.57 -2.66
CA ILE A 100 7.33 15.37 -4.11
C ILE A 100 8.70 14.77 -4.43
N VAL A 101 9.77 15.31 -3.84
CA VAL A 101 11.13 14.78 -4.02
C VAL A 101 11.24 13.37 -3.45
N GLU A 102 10.62 13.10 -2.29
CA GLU A 102 10.56 11.76 -1.70
C GLU A 102 9.81 10.77 -2.60
N ALA A 103 8.66 11.15 -3.15
CA ALA A 103 7.87 10.31 -4.05
C ALA A 103 8.62 10.02 -5.37
N LEU A 104 9.25 11.02 -5.96
CA LEU A 104 10.07 10.86 -7.17
C LEU A 104 11.29 9.97 -6.90
N GLY A 105 11.91 10.10 -5.73
CA GLY A 105 12.99 9.22 -5.29
C GLY A 105 12.52 7.77 -5.13
N GLY A 106 11.38 7.54 -4.47
CA GLY A 106 10.82 6.21 -4.24
C GLY A 106 10.41 5.46 -5.51
N ILE A 107 9.92 6.17 -6.53
CA ILE A 107 9.54 5.58 -7.82
C ILE A 107 10.75 5.44 -8.76
N GLY A 108 11.63 6.44 -8.79
CA GLY A 108 12.75 6.50 -9.73
C GLY A 108 13.89 5.55 -9.40
N VAL A 109 14.22 5.35 -8.10
CA VAL A 109 15.31 4.48 -7.66
C VAL A 109 15.16 3.02 -8.11
N PRO A 110 14.00 2.34 -7.93
CA PRO A 110 13.83 0.95 -8.37
C PRO A 110 13.61 0.78 -9.88
N ALA A 111 13.22 1.84 -10.60
CA ALA A 111 13.04 1.80 -12.05
C ALA A 111 14.35 1.95 -12.85
N LEU A 112 15.46 2.25 -12.16
CA LEU A 112 16.78 2.28 -12.78
C LEU A 112 17.18 0.88 -13.23
N PRO A 113 17.67 0.70 -14.47
CA PRO A 113 18.14 -0.60 -14.92
C PRO A 113 19.28 -1.07 -14.02
N PRO A 114 19.47 -2.40 -13.84
CA PRO A 114 20.52 -2.96 -12.97
C PRO A 114 21.95 -2.58 -13.37
N ASN A 115 22.12 -1.94 -14.54
CA ASN A 115 23.38 -1.40 -15.03
C ASN A 115 23.66 0.04 -14.53
N CYS A 116 22.66 0.72 -13.97
CA CYS A 116 22.81 1.99 -13.26
C CYS A 116 23.16 1.68 -11.80
N ASP A 117 24.46 1.67 -11.54
CA ASP A 117 25.05 1.45 -10.23
C ASP A 117 24.60 2.58 -9.27
N LEU A 118 23.59 2.29 -8.45
CA LEU A 118 23.01 3.21 -7.46
C LEU A 118 24.03 3.65 -6.41
N ASP A 119 25.08 2.84 -6.18
CA ASP A 119 26.21 3.18 -5.32
C ASP A 119 27.05 4.34 -5.88
N ARG A 120 26.99 4.60 -7.20
CA ARG A 120 27.61 5.76 -7.83
C ARG A 120 26.83 7.05 -7.58
N PHE A 121 25.49 6.98 -7.49
CA PHE A 121 24.65 8.11 -7.08
C PHE A 121 24.70 8.37 -5.57
N ALA A 122 24.80 7.31 -4.77
CA ALA A 122 24.87 7.39 -3.31
C ALA A 122 26.28 7.67 -2.77
N GLY A 123 27.30 7.77 -3.64
CA GLY A 123 28.70 7.99 -3.22
C GLY A 123 29.29 6.87 -2.36
N ARG A 124 28.68 5.68 -2.36
CA ARG A 124 29.05 4.51 -1.53
C ARG A 124 29.69 3.37 -2.32
N GLY A 125 30.00 3.59 -3.60
CA GLY A 125 30.69 2.59 -4.43
C GLY A 125 32.14 2.35 -4.00
N PRO A 126 32.68 1.13 -4.20
CA PRO A 126 34.08 0.84 -3.92
C PRO A 126 34.99 1.75 -4.77
N CYS A 127 35.98 2.40 -4.14
CA CYS A 127 36.98 3.20 -4.84
C CYS A 127 37.65 2.33 -5.91
N ARG A 128 37.54 2.73 -7.20
CA ARG A 128 38.27 2.08 -8.28
C ARG A 128 39.78 2.05 -7.97
N PRO A 129 40.52 1.00 -8.37
CA PRO A 129 41.95 0.81 -8.02
C PRO A 129 42.94 1.87 -8.58
N GLY A 130 42.45 2.99 -9.14
CA GLY A 130 43.25 4.13 -9.60
C GLY A 130 42.94 5.47 -8.91
N MET A 131 41.94 5.54 -8.01
CA MET A 131 41.53 6.78 -7.31
C MET A 131 41.81 6.75 -5.79
N ALA A 132 42.53 5.74 -5.31
CA ALA A 132 42.87 5.58 -3.89
C ALA A 132 43.78 6.72 -3.34
N SER A 133 44.51 7.43 -4.21
CA SER A 133 45.35 8.57 -3.82
C SER A 133 44.55 9.85 -3.56
N PHE A 134 43.32 9.96 -4.06
CA PHE A 134 42.44 11.11 -3.85
C PHE A 134 41.58 10.95 -2.59
N CYS A 135 41.17 9.72 -2.27
CA CYS A 135 40.35 9.41 -1.08
C CYS A 135 41.12 9.51 0.25
N ARG A 136 42.45 9.65 0.22
CA ARG A 136 43.29 9.84 1.42
C ARG A 136 43.61 11.32 1.70
N ARG A 137 42.97 12.26 0.99
CA ARG A 137 43.20 13.72 1.14
C ARG A 137 41.95 14.51 1.56
N GLN A 138 40.93 13.83 2.06
CA GLN A 138 39.87 14.40 2.91
C GLN A 138 39.77 13.53 4.16
#